data_AF-A0A644V1X1-F1
#
_entry.id   AF-A0A644V1X1-F1
#
_cell.length_a   1.000
_cell.length_b   1.000
_cell.length_c   1.000
_cell.angle_alpha   90.00
_cell.angle_beta   90.00
_cell.angle_gamma   90.00
#
_symmetry.space_group_name_H-M   'P 1'
#
loop_
_entity.id
_entity.type
_entity.pdbx_description
1 polymer ?
#
loop_
_entity_poly.entity_id
_entity_poly.type
_entity_poly.pdbx_seq_one_letter_code
_entity_poly.pdbx_strand_id
1 'polypeptide(L)'
;MPRKKPFKYEIDDIVSEYNEELYNYISTRIPIILIKSLENGWSAKIENNVSIINYKKSDYPDACFAHELLHIKYELNGLKPPQIKDNENVISIMPFLFNQLSHHKFYQEFYDMGFNESEFLNENDDAEVDGLAKRDIGLLEDIFNLSGTIEGSVELLLPYIVLKSPHDIHETTIQYIERLRKIGDNVFFSTIDTILQEWTEQESLDSSMTFAKIFKACNRPRVGFCLSGNDEDVIIAGNI
;
A
#
# COMPACT_ATOMS: atom_id res chain seq x y z
N MET A 1 29.16 -0.41 -1.15
CA MET A 1 29.60 -0.36 0.27
C MET A 1 28.53 0.38 1.05
N PRO A 2 27.97 -0.19 2.13
CA PRO A 2 26.91 0.46 2.88
C PRO A 2 27.43 1.75 3.53
N ARG A 3 26.78 2.87 3.23
CA ARG A 3 27.13 4.19 3.78
C ARG A 3 26.67 4.22 5.25
N LYS A 4 27.52 3.77 6.17
CA LYS A 4 27.25 3.85 7.63
C LYS A 4 27.10 5.31 8.06
N LYS A 5 25.87 5.80 8.16
CA LYS A 5 25.53 7.12 8.72
C LYS A 5 25.16 7.00 10.21
N PRO A 6 25.43 8.02 11.04
CA PRO A 6 25.09 8.03 12.47
C PRO A 6 23.58 7.87 12.70
N PHE A 7 23.18 7.36 13.87
CA PHE A 7 21.79 7.02 14.27
C PHE A 7 20.87 8.24 14.49
N LYS A 8 21.22 9.39 13.92
CA LYS A 8 20.41 10.60 13.78
C LYS A 8 20.57 11.06 12.34
N TYR A 9 19.46 11.10 11.61
CA TYR A 9 19.44 11.64 10.25
C TYR A 9 19.01 13.10 10.34
N GLU A 10 19.80 13.99 9.76
CA GLU A 10 19.31 15.30 9.35
C GLU A 10 18.82 15.21 7.90
N ILE A 11 17.95 16.13 7.47
CA ILE A 11 17.44 16.13 6.08
C ILE A 11 18.59 16.18 5.08
N ASP A 12 19.57 17.06 5.31
CA ASP A 12 20.76 17.21 4.46
C ASP A 12 21.59 15.91 4.35
N ASP A 13 21.46 15.00 5.32
CA ASP A 13 22.13 13.70 5.27
C ASP A 13 21.38 12.68 4.41
N ILE A 14 20.06 12.78 4.25
CA ILE A 14 19.24 11.76 3.56
C ILE A 14 18.70 12.22 2.21
N VAL A 15 18.80 13.52 1.93
CA VAL A 15 18.66 14.03 0.56
C VAL A 15 19.84 13.52 -0.27
N SER A 16 19.53 12.95 -1.42
CA SER A 16 20.49 12.43 -2.39
C SER A 16 20.14 12.92 -3.79
N GLU A 17 21.03 12.68 -4.76
CA GLU A 17 20.78 13.02 -6.17
C GLU A 17 19.51 12.38 -6.74
N TYR A 18 19.01 11.30 -6.13
CA TYR A 18 17.80 10.60 -6.56
C TYR A 18 16.50 11.25 -6.07
N ASN A 19 16.51 11.85 -4.87
CA ASN A 19 15.29 12.37 -4.22
C ASN A 19 15.28 13.90 -4.05
N GLU A 20 16.35 14.61 -4.42
CA GLU A 20 16.49 16.05 -4.25
C GLU A 20 15.38 16.85 -4.95
N GLU A 21 15.00 16.47 -6.17
CA GLU A 21 13.92 17.14 -6.91
C GLU A 21 12.58 17.00 -6.17
N LEU A 22 12.26 15.77 -5.73
CA LEU A 22 11.03 15.48 -4.99
C LEU A 22 11.01 16.22 -3.64
N TYR A 23 12.14 16.23 -2.92
CA TYR A 23 12.29 16.98 -1.67
C TYR A 23 12.06 18.49 -1.88
N ASN A 24 12.67 19.09 -2.91
CA ASN A 24 12.50 20.50 -3.24
C ASN A 24 11.06 20.83 -3.65
N TYR A 25 10.41 19.95 -4.42
CA TYR A 25 9.00 20.09 -4.80
C TYR A 25 8.09 20.13 -3.56
N ILE A 26 8.31 19.27 -2.57
CA ILE A 26 7.47 19.20 -1.37
C ILE A 26 7.77 20.33 -0.40
N SER A 27 9.05 20.59 -0.12
CA SER A 27 9.48 21.59 0.87
C SER A 27 9.06 23.02 0.52
N THR A 28 8.85 23.31 -0.77
CA THR A 28 8.30 24.60 -1.22
C THR A 28 6.80 24.76 -0.97
N ARG A 29 6.07 23.66 -0.69
CA ARG A 29 4.62 23.64 -0.46
C ARG A 29 4.25 23.46 1.00
N ILE A 30 5.02 22.63 1.71
CA ILE A 30 4.77 22.29 3.10
C ILE A 30 6.09 22.08 3.85
N PRO A 31 6.23 22.59 5.10
CA PRO A 31 7.39 22.29 5.93
C PRO A 31 7.49 20.78 6.19
N ILE A 32 8.72 20.25 6.18
CA ILE A 32 9.01 18.84 6.46
C ILE A 32 9.80 18.76 7.77
N ILE A 33 9.35 17.91 8.69
CA ILE A 33 10.02 17.64 9.96
C ILE A 33 10.34 16.15 10.06
N LEU A 34 11.61 15.84 10.37
CA LEU A 34 12.05 14.49 10.71
C LEU A 34 11.93 14.26 12.22
N ILE A 35 11.23 13.20 12.61
CA ILE A 35 11.12 12.77 14.00
C ILE A 35 11.68 11.36 14.14
N LYS A 36 12.64 11.18 15.03
CA LYS A 36 13.15 9.84 15.32
C LYS A 36 12.08 9.02 16.04
N SER A 37 11.69 7.89 15.46
CA SER A 37 10.80 6.92 16.08
C SER A 37 11.62 5.79 16.75
N LEU A 38 11.15 5.35 17.92
CA LEU A 38 11.69 4.19 18.62
C LEU A 38 10.85 2.91 18.39
N GLU A 39 9.59 3.08 17.98
CA GLU A 39 8.61 1.98 17.92
C GLU A 39 8.18 1.67 16.49
N ASN A 40 7.91 2.70 15.69
CA ASN A 40 7.46 2.57 14.31
C ASN A 40 8.62 2.61 13.31
N GLY A 41 8.41 2.01 12.13
CA GLY A 41 9.25 2.17 10.92
C GLY A 41 9.23 3.60 10.38
N TRP A 42 9.59 3.80 9.10
CA TRP A 42 9.33 5.11 8.52
C TRP A 42 7.82 5.27 8.29
N SER A 43 7.39 6.52 8.33
CA SER A 43 6.01 6.87 8.05
C SER A 43 5.89 8.37 7.86
N ALA A 44 5.09 8.78 6.89
CA ALA A 44 4.68 10.15 6.69
C ALA A 44 3.26 10.38 7.17
N LYS A 45 3.01 11.61 7.64
CA LYS A 45 1.66 12.17 7.78
C LYS A 45 1.71 13.68 7.61
N ILE A 46 0.61 14.24 7.13
CA ILE A 46 0.39 15.69 7.15
C ILE A 46 -0.49 16.04 8.35
N GLU A 47 0.01 16.90 9.23
CA GLU A 47 -0.72 17.37 10.41
C GLU A 47 -0.48 18.87 10.60
N ASN A 48 -1.54 19.65 10.79
CA ASN A 48 -1.46 21.11 11.02
C ASN A 48 -0.62 21.86 9.96
N ASN A 49 -0.77 21.51 8.67
CA ASN A 49 0.02 22.07 7.55
C ASN A 49 1.53 21.87 7.69
N VAL A 50 1.94 20.79 8.35
CA VAL A 50 3.32 20.33 8.42
C VAL A 50 3.36 18.86 8.03
N SER A 51 4.33 18.49 7.21
CA SER A 51 4.64 17.09 6.94
C SER A 51 5.58 16.56 8.03
N ILE A 52 5.17 15.50 8.70
CA ILE A 52 5.93 14.82 9.74
C ILE A 52 6.34 13.46 9.18
N ILE A 53 7.64 13.25 9.04
CA ILE A 53 8.22 11.96 8.67
C ILE A 53 8.89 11.38 9.90
N ASN A 54 8.35 10.26 10.39
CA ASN A 54 9.03 9.47 11.38
C ASN A 54 10.09 8.62 10.69
N TYR A 55 11.23 8.41 11.34
CA TYR A 55 12.28 7.56 10.81
C TYR A 55 12.81 6.58 11.85
N LYS A 56 13.25 5.42 11.35
CA LYS A 56 14.02 4.41 12.08
C LYS A 56 15.35 4.19 11.34
N LYS A 57 16.32 3.56 12.00
CA LYS A 57 17.57 3.17 11.33
C LYS A 57 17.24 2.26 10.16
N SER A 58 17.79 2.60 8.99
CA SER A 58 17.67 1.85 7.75
C SER A 58 19.05 1.73 7.09
N ASP A 59 19.24 0.67 6.31
CA ASP A 59 20.41 0.52 5.44
C ASP A 59 20.29 1.40 4.18
N TYR A 60 19.08 1.85 3.83
CA TYR A 60 18.76 2.74 2.70
C TYR A 60 17.91 3.95 3.15
N PRO A 61 18.46 4.86 3.98
CA PRO A 61 17.68 5.95 4.55
C PRO A 61 17.21 6.99 3.53
N ASP A 62 17.92 7.15 2.41
CA ASP A 62 17.53 8.02 1.30
C ASP A 62 16.37 7.44 0.47
N ALA A 63 16.35 6.12 0.28
CA ALA A 63 15.22 5.40 -0.32
C ALA A 63 13.98 5.47 0.57
N CYS A 64 14.10 5.15 1.87
CA CYS A 64 13.00 5.29 2.83
C CYS A 64 12.43 6.72 2.83
N PHE A 65 13.32 7.73 2.82
CA PHE A 65 12.89 9.12 2.75
C PHE A 65 12.13 9.42 1.45
N ALA A 66 12.62 8.96 0.30
CA ALA A 66 11.93 9.14 -0.98
C ALA A 66 10.55 8.49 -1.00
N HIS A 67 10.41 7.30 -0.41
CA HIS A 67 9.13 6.59 -0.26
C HIS A 67 8.12 7.43 0.52
N GLU A 68 8.53 7.95 1.68
CA GLU A 68 7.67 8.81 2.50
C GLU A 68 7.34 10.15 1.82
N LEU A 69 8.28 10.72 1.07
CA LEU A 69 8.04 11.91 0.26
C LEU A 69 6.99 11.64 -0.83
N LEU A 70 6.96 10.47 -1.46
CA LEU A 70 5.93 10.12 -2.44
C LEU A 70 4.54 10.05 -1.81
N HIS A 71 4.39 9.46 -0.62
CA HIS A 71 3.12 9.50 0.12
C HIS A 71 2.64 10.95 0.31
N ILE A 72 3.53 11.86 0.73
CA ILE A 72 3.21 13.27 0.92
C ILE A 72 2.85 13.95 -0.41
N LYS A 73 3.63 13.72 -1.48
CA LYS A 73 3.37 14.28 -2.80
C LYS A 73 1.97 13.91 -3.29
N TYR A 74 1.62 12.64 -3.20
CA TYR A 74 0.33 12.15 -3.68
C TYR A 74 -0.82 12.64 -2.80
N GLU A 75 -0.64 12.71 -1.48
CA GLU A 75 -1.64 13.30 -0.58
C GLU A 75 -1.89 14.79 -0.90
N LEU A 76 -0.83 15.57 -1.11
CA LEU A 76 -0.92 16.98 -1.52
C LEU A 76 -1.61 17.16 -2.87
N ASN A 77 -1.48 16.19 -3.78
CA ASN A 77 -2.12 16.20 -5.10
C ASN A 77 -3.56 15.64 -5.06
N GLY A 78 -4.04 15.14 -3.92
CA GLY A 78 -5.43 14.75 -3.71
C GLY A 78 -5.67 13.26 -3.51
N LEU A 79 -4.64 12.41 -3.46
CA LEU A 79 -4.78 11.00 -3.09
C LEU A 79 -5.15 10.90 -1.61
N LYS A 80 -6.40 10.53 -1.33
CA LYS A 80 -6.91 10.41 0.04
C LYS A 80 -7.71 9.11 0.19
N PRO A 81 -7.75 8.53 1.41
CA PRO A 81 -8.67 7.44 1.69
C PRO A 81 -10.10 7.89 1.41
N PRO A 82 -10.90 7.11 0.69
CA PRO A 82 -12.29 7.46 0.45
C PRO A 82 -13.07 7.34 1.77
N GLN A 83 -14.12 8.13 1.90
CA GLN A 83 -15.10 7.92 2.95
C GLN A 83 -15.94 6.69 2.65
N ILE A 84 -16.30 5.95 3.70
CA ILE A 84 -17.00 4.67 3.60
C ILE A 84 -18.43 4.83 4.09
N LYS A 85 -19.37 4.35 3.28
CA LYS A 85 -20.81 4.25 3.61
C LYS A 85 -21.18 2.76 3.65
N ASP A 86 -22.04 2.38 4.60
CA ASP A 86 -22.42 0.98 4.88
C ASP A 86 -21.23 0.00 4.83
N ASN A 87 -20.32 0.14 5.80
CA ASN A 87 -18.99 -0.44 5.72
C ASN A 87 -18.93 -1.97 5.73
N GLU A 88 -20.03 -2.71 5.96
CA GLU A 88 -20.03 -4.18 6.12
C GLU A 88 -18.85 -4.75 6.96
N ASN A 89 -18.43 -4.02 8.00
CA ASN A 89 -17.28 -4.29 8.87
C ASN A 89 -15.89 -4.25 8.20
N VAL A 90 -15.73 -3.53 7.10
CA VAL A 90 -14.44 -3.40 6.38
C VAL A 90 -13.61 -2.19 6.82
N ILE A 91 -14.13 -1.34 7.73
CA ILE A 91 -13.46 -0.08 8.10
C ILE A 91 -12.07 -0.30 8.71
N SER A 92 -11.86 -1.41 9.44
CA SER A 92 -10.60 -1.71 10.13
C SER A 92 -9.45 -2.03 9.18
N ILE A 93 -9.75 -2.55 7.98
CA ILE A 93 -8.73 -2.94 6.99
C ILE A 93 -8.41 -1.84 5.99
N MET A 94 -9.18 -0.76 5.98
CA MET A 94 -9.11 0.27 4.95
C MET A 94 -7.84 1.11 4.97
N PRO A 95 -7.29 1.52 6.14
CA PRO A 95 -5.98 2.16 6.17
C PRO A 95 -4.89 1.29 5.55
N PHE A 96 -4.93 -0.02 5.84
CA PHE A 96 -3.99 -0.98 5.29
C PHE A 96 -4.15 -1.11 3.77
N LEU A 97 -5.37 -1.34 3.26
CA LEU A 97 -5.61 -1.47 1.82
C LEU A 97 -5.26 -0.19 1.06
N PHE A 98 -5.59 0.97 1.62
CA PHE A 98 -5.24 2.26 1.02
C PHE A 98 -3.74 2.46 0.92
N ASN A 99 -2.99 2.06 1.96
CA ASN A 99 -1.53 2.10 1.92
C ASN A 99 -0.98 1.22 0.79
N GLN A 100 -1.48 -0.02 0.65
CA GLN A 100 -1.06 -0.91 -0.44
C GLN A 100 -1.38 -0.33 -1.82
N LEU A 101 -2.58 0.23 -2.02
CA LEU A 101 -2.94 0.90 -3.27
C LEU A 101 -2.05 2.12 -3.54
N SER A 102 -1.70 2.89 -2.53
CA SER A 102 -0.78 4.04 -2.68
C SER A 102 0.58 3.59 -3.20
N HIS A 103 1.11 2.47 -2.67
CA HIS A 103 2.37 1.88 -3.16
C HIS A 103 2.29 1.53 -4.65
N HIS A 104 1.22 0.89 -5.11
CA HIS A 104 0.99 0.64 -6.54
C HIS A 104 0.98 1.93 -7.36
N LYS A 105 0.47 3.02 -6.78
CA LYS A 105 0.26 4.27 -7.50
C LYS A 105 1.53 5.03 -7.80
N PHE A 106 2.50 5.00 -6.89
CA PHE A 106 3.74 5.77 -7.00
C PHE A 106 4.99 4.92 -7.23
N TYR A 107 4.89 3.59 -7.22
CA TYR A 107 6.05 2.71 -7.40
C TYR A 107 6.86 3.07 -8.64
N GLN A 108 6.22 3.31 -9.79
CA GLN A 108 6.95 3.62 -11.00
C GLN A 108 7.77 4.90 -10.86
N GLU A 109 7.24 5.93 -10.19
CA GLU A 109 7.99 7.15 -9.92
C GLU A 109 9.18 6.89 -8.99
N PHE A 110 9.01 6.02 -7.99
CA PHE A 110 10.11 5.59 -7.12
C PHE A 110 11.23 4.91 -7.92
N TYR A 111 10.87 4.01 -8.82
CA TYR A 111 11.80 3.30 -9.69
C TYR A 111 12.49 4.26 -10.68
N ASP A 112 11.73 5.18 -11.28
CA ASP A 112 12.24 6.17 -12.25
C ASP A 112 13.23 7.16 -11.60
N MET A 113 13.13 7.39 -10.28
CA MET A 113 14.15 8.12 -9.51
C MET A 113 15.49 7.38 -9.40
N GLY A 114 15.57 6.11 -9.78
CA GLY A 114 16.79 5.30 -9.78
C GLY A 114 16.94 4.33 -8.61
N PHE A 115 15.91 4.20 -7.77
CA PHE A 115 15.84 3.19 -6.71
C PHE A 115 15.35 1.83 -7.25
N ASN A 116 15.61 0.76 -6.52
CA ASN A 116 15.22 -0.61 -6.89
C ASN A 116 14.15 -1.23 -5.97
N GLU A 117 13.68 -2.42 -6.34
CA GLU A 117 12.64 -3.18 -5.65
C GLU A 117 13.00 -3.48 -4.18
N SER A 118 14.25 -3.88 -3.93
CA SER A 118 14.71 -4.17 -2.57
C SER A 118 14.75 -2.92 -1.70
N GLU A 119 15.02 -1.75 -2.29
CA GLU A 119 14.98 -0.47 -1.59
C GLU A 119 13.55 -0.02 -1.28
N PHE A 120 12.59 -0.29 -2.18
CA PHE A 120 11.17 0.00 -1.97
C PHE A 120 10.55 -0.86 -0.87
N LEU A 121 10.92 -2.14 -0.82
CA LEU A 121 10.38 -3.12 0.13
C LEU A 121 11.17 -3.19 1.44
N ASN A 122 12.27 -2.44 1.58
CA ASN A 122 13.21 -2.55 2.71
C ASN A 122 12.58 -2.29 4.10
N GLU A 123 11.40 -1.68 4.16
CA GLU A 123 10.67 -1.47 5.42
C GLU A 123 9.82 -2.66 5.85
N ASN A 124 9.54 -3.56 4.92
CA ASN A 124 8.94 -4.83 5.26
C ASN A 124 10.01 -5.67 5.95
N ASP A 125 9.79 -6.05 7.19
CA ASP A 125 10.56 -7.14 7.78
C ASP A 125 10.17 -8.41 6.99
N ASP A 126 11.03 -8.84 6.07
CA ASP A 126 10.79 -10.01 5.22
C ASP A 126 10.39 -11.24 6.04
N ALA A 127 10.94 -11.40 7.24
CA ALA A 127 10.60 -12.51 8.13
C ALA A 127 9.21 -12.34 8.76
N GLU A 128 8.79 -11.10 9.03
CA GLU A 128 7.43 -10.80 9.49
C GLU A 128 6.42 -11.05 8.36
N VAL A 129 6.67 -10.53 7.15
CA VAL A 129 5.79 -10.75 5.98
C VAL A 129 5.69 -12.24 5.65
N ASP A 130 6.81 -12.96 5.60
CA ASP A 130 6.84 -14.40 5.38
C ASP A 130 6.07 -15.15 6.49
N GLY A 131 6.31 -14.79 7.76
CA GLY A 131 5.65 -15.40 8.92
C GLY A 131 4.13 -15.21 8.92
N LEU A 132 3.66 -13.99 8.60
CA LEU A 132 2.24 -13.66 8.51
C LEU A 132 1.60 -14.36 7.31
N ALA A 133 2.22 -14.29 6.12
CA ALA A 133 1.72 -14.95 4.92
C ALA A 133 1.60 -16.47 5.15
N LYS A 134 2.63 -17.08 5.73
CA LYS A 134 2.63 -18.51 6.06
C LYS A 134 1.50 -18.89 7.01
N ARG A 135 1.28 -18.10 8.07
CA ARG A 135 0.19 -18.32 9.04
C ARG A 135 -1.17 -18.19 8.37
N ASP A 136 -1.41 -17.09 7.68
CA ASP A 136 -2.73 -16.75 7.16
C ASP A 136 -3.13 -17.68 6.01
N ILE A 137 -2.19 -18.00 5.12
CA ILE A 137 -2.41 -18.98 4.05
C ILE A 137 -2.64 -20.38 4.63
N GLY A 138 -1.90 -20.76 5.68
CA GLY A 138 -2.13 -22.05 6.36
C GLY A 138 -3.54 -22.18 6.93
N LEU A 139 -4.06 -21.12 7.55
CA LEU A 139 -5.44 -21.09 8.04
C LEU A 139 -6.46 -21.20 6.91
N LEU A 140 -6.22 -20.56 5.76
CA LEU A 140 -7.07 -20.66 4.58
C LEU A 140 -7.02 -22.06 3.96
N GLU A 141 -5.86 -22.70 3.92
CA GLU A 141 -5.70 -24.10 3.47
C GLU A 141 -6.49 -25.06 4.37
N ASP A 142 -6.50 -24.85 5.69
CA ASP A 142 -7.32 -25.65 6.61
C ASP A 142 -8.82 -25.47 6.33
N ILE A 143 -9.28 -24.25 6.07
CA ILE A 143 -10.67 -23.97 5.69
C ILE A 143 -11.01 -24.67 4.36
N PHE A 144 -10.11 -24.58 3.37
CA PHE A 144 -10.26 -25.23 2.07
C PHE A 144 -10.40 -26.75 2.20
N ASN A 145 -9.57 -27.37 3.04
CA ASN A 145 -9.65 -28.82 3.28
C ASN A 145 -10.96 -29.26 3.91
N LEU A 146 -11.66 -28.37 4.64
CA LEU A 146 -12.94 -28.65 5.27
C LEU A 146 -14.14 -28.35 4.37
N SER A 147 -14.06 -27.29 3.57
CA SER A 147 -15.24 -26.70 2.90
C SER A 147 -15.13 -26.63 1.37
N GLY A 148 -13.96 -26.95 0.80
CA GLY A 148 -13.66 -26.78 -0.61
C GLY A 148 -13.24 -25.35 -0.96
N THR A 149 -13.36 -24.99 -2.24
CA THR A 149 -12.91 -23.69 -2.77
C THR A 149 -13.48 -22.52 -1.99
N ILE A 150 -12.60 -21.55 -1.68
CA ILE A 150 -12.98 -20.30 -1.02
C ILE A 150 -13.35 -19.29 -2.10
N GLU A 151 -14.61 -18.86 -2.11
CA GLU A 151 -15.10 -17.80 -2.99
C GLU A 151 -14.54 -16.43 -2.56
N GLY A 152 -14.54 -15.47 -3.48
CA GLY A 152 -13.97 -14.14 -3.28
C GLY A 152 -14.35 -13.51 -1.93
N SER A 153 -13.35 -13.24 -1.10
CA SER A 153 -13.53 -12.76 0.26
C SER A 153 -12.39 -11.82 0.68
N VAL A 154 -12.63 -11.08 1.76
CA VAL A 154 -11.61 -10.21 2.36
C VAL A 154 -10.43 -11.02 2.89
N GLU A 155 -10.69 -12.22 3.41
CA GLU A 155 -9.68 -13.13 3.94
C GLU A 155 -8.71 -13.62 2.85
N LEU A 156 -9.17 -13.78 1.60
CA LEU A 156 -8.30 -14.02 0.45
C LEU A 156 -7.60 -12.74 -0.03
N LEU A 157 -8.31 -11.60 -0.01
CA LEU A 157 -7.78 -10.32 -0.48
C LEU A 157 -6.54 -9.87 0.30
N LEU A 158 -6.60 -9.92 1.64
CA LEU A 158 -5.57 -9.33 2.50
C LEU A 158 -4.17 -9.92 2.29
N PRO A 159 -3.96 -11.25 2.36
CA PRO A 159 -2.64 -11.81 2.06
C PRO A 159 -2.29 -11.62 0.57
N TYR A 160 -3.27 -11.69 -0.33
CA TYR A 160 -3.01 -11.55 -1.76
C TYR A 160 -2.48 -10.16 -2.12
N ILE A 161 -3.09 -9.09 -1.61
CA ILE A 161 -2.68 -7.70 -1.96
C ILE A 161 -1.29 -7.37 -1.40
N VAL A 162 -0.90 -7.91 -0.24
CA VAL A 162 0.49 -7.81 0.28
C VAL A 162 1.47 -8.44 -0.69
N LEU A 163 1.20 -9.69 -1.09
CA LEU A 163 2.07 -10.46 -1.99
C LEU A 163 2.11 -9.88 -3.41
N LYS A 164 1.12 -9.06 -3.75
CA LYS A 164 1.07 -8.27 -4.99
C LYS A 164 1.76 -6.93 -4.87
N SER A 165 2.52 -6.66 -3.80
CA SER A 165 3.38 -5.49 -3.69
C SER A 165 4.15 -5.26 -5.01
N PRO A 166 4.24 -4.01 -5.49
CA PRO A 166 4.78 -3.72 -6.82
C PRO A 166 6.17 -4.33 -7.02
N HIS A 167 6.30 -5.13 -8.09
CA HIS A 167 7.55 -5.74 -8.54
C HIS A 167 8.26 -6.62 -7.49
N ASP A 168 7.53 -7.15 -6.49
CA ASP A 168 8.07 -8.22 -5.66
C ASP A 168 8.27 -9.50 -6.49
N ILE A 169 9.52 -9.91 -6.64
CA ILE A 169 9.94 -11.09 -7.41
C ILE A 169 10.54 -12.19 -6.53
N HIS A 170 10.42 -12.08 -5.19
CA HIS A 170 10.94 -13.10 -4.29
C HIS A 170 10.25 -14.45 -4.54
N GLU A 171 11.05 -15.52 -4.57
CA GLU A 171 10.55 -16.86 -4.85
C GLU A 171 9.48 -17.31 -3.84
N THR A 172 9.64 -16.93 -2.57
CA THR A 172 8.69 -17.19 -1.49
C THR A 172 7.34 -16.52 -1.76
N THR A 173 7.35 -15.24 -2.17
CA THR A 173 6.13 -14.51 -2.58
C THR A 173 5.40 -15.22 -3.71
N ILE A 174 6.13 -15.66 -4.74
CA ILE A 174 5.56 -16.41 -5.87
C ILE A 174 4.91 -17.71 -5.39
N GLN A 175 5.60 -18.47 -4.52
CA GLN A 175 5.09 -19.71 -3.95
C GLN A 175 3.81 -19.48 -3.13
N TYR A 176 3.74 -18.40 -2.34
CA TYR A 176 2.54 -18.05 -1.57
C TYR A 176 1.36 -17.66 -2.46
N ILE A 177 1.60 -16.90 -3.54
CA ILE A 177 0.58 -16.59 -4.54
C ILE A 177 0.01 -17.87 -5.17
N GLU A 178 0.88 -18.81 -5.55
CA GLU A 178 0.44 -20.10 -6.09
C GLU A 178 -0.39 -20.91 -5.10
N ARG A 179 -0.05 -20.87 -3.81
CA ARG A 179 -0.84 -21.52 -2.75
C ARG A 179 -2.22 -20.88 -2.62
N LEU A 180 -2.33 -19.56 -2.60
CA LEU A 180 -3.61 -18.84 -2.58
C LEU A 180 -4.47 -19.19 -3.81
N ARG A 181 -3.88 -19.25 -5.00
CA ARG A 181 -4.58 -19.62 -6.25
C ARG A 181 -5.08 -21.08 -6.29
N LYS A 182 -4.50 -21.98 -5.48
CA LYS A 182 -4.97 -23.37 -5.37
C LYS A 182 -6.22 -23.49 -4.51
N ILE A 183 -6.40 -22.60 -3.54
CA ILE A 183 -7.50 -22.67 -2.57
C ILE A 183 -8.65 -21.70 -2.87
N GLY A 184 -8.35 -20.57 -3.50
CA GLY A 184 -9.34 -19.57 -3.91
C GLY A 184 -9.78 -19.69 -5.37
N ASP A 185 -10.82 -18.96 -5.73
CA ASP A 185 -11.28 -18.85 -7.12
C ASP A 185 -10.28 -18.06 -8.00
N ASN A 186 -9.83 -18.66 -9.11
CA ASN A 186 -8.96 -17.99 -10.08
C ASN A 186 -9.61 -16.77 -10.75
N VAL A 187 -10.95 -16.74 -10.84
CA VAL A 187 -11.66 -15.55 -11.35
C VAL A 187 -11.52 -14.39 -10.38
N PHE A 188 -11.55 -14.65 -9.07
CA PHE A 188 -11.32 -13.62 -8.05
C PHE A 188 -9.92 -13.01 -8.20
N PHE A 189 -8.86 -13.84 -8.24
CA PHE A 189 -7.48 -13.32 -8.34
C PHE A 189 -7.22 -12.56 -9.63
N SER A 190 -7.72 -13.04 -10.77
CA SER A 190 -7.59 -12.32 -12.05
C SER A 190 -8.37 -11.00 -12.07
N THR A 191 -9.51 -10.95 -11.38
CA THR A 191 -10.27 -9.71 -11.17
C THR A 191 -9.47 -8.72 -10.32
N ILE A 192 -8.87 -9.15 -9.20
CA ILE A 192 -8.03 -8.28 -8.37
C ILE A 192 -6.81 -7.78 -9.15
N ASP A 193 -6.11 -8.66 -9.88
CA ASP A 193 -4.97 -8.27 -10.74
C ASP A 193 -5.38 -7.17 -11.74
N THR A 194 -6.54 -7.32 -12.37
CA THR A 194 -7.08 -6.32 -13.32
C THR A 194 -7.37 -4.99 -12.62
N ILE A 195 -7.99 -5.01 -11.44
CA ILE A 195 -8.31 -3.79 -10.69
C ILE A 195 -7.05 -3.05 -10.27
N LEU A 196 -6.01 -3.77 -9.83
CA LEU A 196 -4.71 -3.16 -9.46
C LEU A 196 -4.01 -2.54 -10.67
N GLN A 197 -4.09 -3.19 -11.84
CA GLN A 197 -3.56 -2.63 -13.08
C GLN A 197 -4.30 -1.34 -13.47
N GLU A 198 -5.64 -1.37 -13.49
CA GLU A 198 -6.47 -0.18 -13.77
C GLU A 198 -6.17 0.97 -12.81
N TRP A 199 -6.03 0.66 -11.51
CA TRP A 199 -5.67 1.65 -10.50
C TRP A 199 -4.29 2.28 -10.75
N THR A 200 -3.33 1.48 -11.18
CA THR A 200 -1.99 1.96 -11.49
C THR A 200 -2.04 2.93 -12.68
N GLU A 201 -2.75 2.55 -13.74
CA GLU A 201 -2.81 3.28 -15.02
C GLU A 201 -3.75 4.50 -15.02
N GLN A 202 -4.75 4.57 -14.14
CA GLN A 202 -5.70 5.69 -14.17
C GLN A 202 -5.04 7.04 -13.82
N GLU A 203 -5.44 8.14 -14.44
CA GLU A 203 -4.90 9.46 -14.07
C GLU A 203 -5.49 10.00 -12.75
N SER A 204 -6.73 9.62 -12.44
CA SER A 204 -7.42 10.08 -11.24
C SER A 204 -6.78 9.53 -9.96
N LEU A 205 -6.74 10.36 -8.93
CA LEU A 205 -6.35 9.97 -7.56
C LEU A 205 -7.55 9.62 -6.68
N ASP A 206 -8.77 9.69 -7.21
CA ASP A 206 -9.96 9.17 -6.54
C ASP A 206 -9.97 7.64 -6.60
N SER A 207 -9.84 7.01 -5.43
CA SER A 207 -9.81 5.55 -5.27
C SER A 207 -11.19 4.94 -5.04
N SER A 208 -12.27 5.72 -5.00
CA SER A 208 -13.62 5.26 -4.65
C SER A 208 -14.12 4.13 -5.58
N MET A 209 -13.93 4.27 -6.90
CA MET A 209 -14.30 3.23 -7.87
C MET A 209 -13.43 1.97 -7.72
N THR A 210 -12.12 2.13 -7.50
CA THR A 210 -11.20 1.01 -7.28
C THR A 210 -11.60 0.19 -6.05
N PHE A 211 -11.89 0.85 -4.93
CA PHE A 211 -12.38 0.17 -3.74
C PHE A 211 -13.74 -0.49 -3.97
N ALA A 212 -14.68 0.17 -4.64
CA ALA A 212 -15.97 -0.44 -4.96
C ALA A 212 -15.81 -1.74 -5.77
N LYS A 213 -14.90 -1.76 -6.77
CA LYS A 213 -14.57 -2.97 -7.55
C LYS A 213 -13.95 -4.07 -6.69
N ILE A 214 -13.00 -3.73 -5.80
CA ILE A 214 -12.38 -4.69 -4.88
C ILE A 214 -13.44 -5.32 -3.97
N PHE A 215 -14.31 -4.52 -3.36
CA PHE A 215 -15.30 -5.02 -2.42
C PHE A 215 -16.47 -5.75 -3.11
N LYS A 216 -16.77 -5.41 -4.37
CA LYS A 216 -17.64 -6.25 -5.21
C LYS A 216 -17.03 -7.64 -5.40
N ALA A 217 -15.75 -7.74 -5.74
CA ALA A 217 -15.04 -9.02 -5.88
C ALA A 217 -14.97 -9.80 -4.56
N CYS A 218 -14.96 -9.12 -3.42
CA CYS A 218 -15.01 -9.72 -2.09
C CYS A 218 -16.43 -10.05 -1.58
N ASN A 219 -17.44 -10.02 -2.46
CA ASN A 219 -18.85 -10.26 -2.10
C ASN A 219 -19.37 -9.34 -0.98
N ARG A 220 -18.98 -8.05 -1.00
CA ARG A 220 -19.45 -7.00 -0.09
C ARG A 220 -20.26 -5.94 -0.87
N PRO A 221 -21.48 -6.29 -1.35
CA PRO A 221 -22.21 -5.48 -2.33
C PRO A 221 -22.80 -4.20 -1.77
N ARG A 222 -22.88 -4.02 -0.45
CA ARG A 222 -23.50 -2.83 0.15
C ARG A 222 -22.49 -1.74 0.50
N VAL A 223 -21.20 -2.08 0.51
CA VAL A 223 -20.15 -1.12 0.80
C VAL A 223 -20.11 -0.03 -0.26
N GLY A 224 -20.19 1.22 0.20
CA GLY A 224 -20.14 2.42 -0.61
C GLY A 224 -18.89 3.26 -0.34
N PHE A 225 -18.38 3.93 -1.36
CA PHE A 225 -17.22 4.80 -1.30
C PHE A 225 -17.50 6.15 -1.94
N CYS A 226 -17.02 7.23 -1.33
CA CYS A 226 -17.10 8.58 -1.88
C CYS A 226 -15.90 9.43 -1.43
N LEU A 227 -15.46 10.36 -2.28
CA LEU A 227 -14.36 11.26 -1.94
C LEU A 227 -14.86 12.49 -1.16
N SER A 228 -16.01 13.05 -1.56
CA SER A 228 -16.51 14.32 -0.99
C SER A 228 -17.30 14.16 0.30
N GLY A 229 -17.79 12.94 0.58
CA GLY A 229 -18.67 12.65 1.71
C GLY A 229 -20.16 12.92 1.48
N ASN A 230 -20.50 13.48 0.31
CA ASN A 230 -21.87 13.63 -0.13
C ASN A 230 -22.47 12.26 -0.50
N ASP A 231 -23.79 12.15 -0.47
CA ASP A 231 -24.45 10.89 -0.82
C ASP A 231 -24.67 10.74 -2.33
N GLU A 232 -24.55 11.83 -3.09
CA GLU A 232 -24.76 11.88 -4.54
C GLU A 232 -23.59 11.30 -5.36
N ASP A 233 -22.38 11.27 -4.80
CA ASP A 233 -21.16 10.73 -5.42
C ASP A 233 -20.77 9.35 -4.87
N VAL A 234 -21.65 8.70 -4.10
CA VAL A 234 -21.37 7.37 -3.53
C VAL A 234 -21.41 6.31 -4.62
N ILE A 235 -20.31 5.57 -4.73
CA ILE A 235 -20.18 4.38 -5.56
C ILE A 235 -20.38 3.15 -4.68
N ILE A 236 -21.50 2.45 -4.89
CA ILE A 236 -21.84 1.23 -4.15
C ILE A 236 -21.32 0.01 -4.92
N ALA A 237 -20.59 -0.86 -4.24
CA ALA A 237 -19.97 -2.05 -4.83
C ALA A 237 -20.95 -2.95 -5.59
N GLY A 238 -22.17 -3.13 -5.10
CA GLY A 238 -23.20 -3.95 -5.76
C GLY A 238 -23.87 -3.31 -6.98
N ASN A 239 -23.65 -2.02 -7.23
CA ASN A 239 -24.32 -1.26 -8.31
C ASN A 239 -23.43 -1.02 -9.53
N ILE A 240 -22.15 -1.40 -9.45
CA ILE A 240 -21.20 -1.38 -10.57
C ILE A 240 -21.15 -2.74 -11.27
#